data_AF-A0A2K3L9T0-F1
#
_entry.id   AF-A0A2K3L9T0-F1
#
_cell.length_a   1.000
_cell.length_b   1.000
_cell.length_c   1.000
_cell.angle_alpha   90.00
_cell.angle_beta   90.00
_cell.angle_gamma   90.00
#
_symmetry.space_group_name_H-M   'P 1'
#
loop_
_entity.id
_entity.type
_entity.pdbx_description
1 polymer ?
#
loop_
_entity_poly.entity_id
_entity_poly.type
_entity_poly.pdbx_seq_one_letter_code
_entity_poly.pdbx_strand_id
1 'polypeptide(L)'
;MPVARPETCDGRVIAHVDMDCFYVQVEQRKQPSLRGLPTAVVQYNSYKGGGLIAVSYEARKCGVKRSMRGDEAKKACPQIQLVQVPVARGKANLNTYRNAGSEVVSILSRKGRCERASIDEVYLDLTDAAQTMLMETPPESVEDVDEEVLKSHVLGLQIKVSGYA
;
A
#
# COMPACT_ATOMS: atom_id res chain seq x y z
N MET A 1 27.38 14.85 11.11
CA MET A 1 27.62 15.77 9.97
C MET A 1 26.33 16.52 9.72
N PRO A 2 26.32 17.86 9.67
CA PRO A 2 25.12 18.58 9.27
C PRO A 2 24.87 18.24 7.80
N VAL A 3 23.78 17.52 7.53
CA VAL A 3 23.31 17.30 6.17
C VAL A 3 22.89 18.68 5.68
N ALA A 4 23.57 19.20 4.65
CA ALA A 4 23.20 20.46 4.04
C ALA A 4 21.70 20.42 3.72
N ARG A 5 20.96 21.45 4.13
CA ARG A 5 19.58 21.62 3.67
C ARG A 5 19.65 21.67 2.13
N PRO A 6 18.95 20.78 1.41
CA PRO A 6 18.86 20.89 -0.03
C PRO A 6 18.37 22.29 -0.35
N GLU A 7 18.97 22.94 -1.36
CA GLU A 7 18.46 24.21 -1.87
C GLU A 7 16.97 24.07 -2.19
N THR A 8 16.21 25.14 -2.01
CA THR A 8 14.75 25.15 -2.20
C THR A 8 14.45 24.82 -3.66
N CYS A 9 14.26 23.54 -3.97
CA CYS A 9 13.76 23.10 -5.25
C CYS A 9 12.30 23.53 -5.39
N ASP A 10 11.86 23.72 -6.62
CA ASP A 10 10.44 23.73 -6.97
C ASP A 10 9.67 22.65 -6.19
N GLY A 11 8.42 22.94 -5.82
CA GLY A 11 7.59 22.02 -5.06
C GLY A 11 7.58 20.63 -5.67
N ARG A 12 7.85 19.59 -4.86
CA ARG A 12 7.83 18.19 -5.32
C ARG A 12 6.46 17.58 -5.09
N VAL A 13 6.01 16.79 -6.05
CA VAL A 13 4.80 15.98 -5.93
C VAL A 13 5.22 14.53 -5.73
N ILE A 14 5.09 14.03 -4.51
CA ILE A 14 5.52 12.67 -4.14
C ILE A 14 4.29 11.84 -3.76
N ALA A 15 4.13 10.67 -4.38
CA ALA A 15 3.14 9.67 -3.99
C ALA A 15 3.80 8.56 -3.16
N HIS A 16 3.10 8.10 -2.12
CA HIS A 16 3.41 6.86 -1.42
C HIS A 16 2.40 5.80 -1.80
N VAL A 17 2.87 4.70 -2.37
CA VAL A 17 2.03 3.59 -2.85
C VAL A 17 2.29 2.38 -1.97
N ASP A 18 1.24 1.93 -1.26
CA ASP A 18 1.23 0.74 -0.40
C ASP A 18 0.19 -0.25 -0.96
N MET A 19 0.57 -1.53 -1.06
CA MET A 19 -0.30 -2.57 -1.59
C MET A 19 -1.18 -3.19 -0.50
N ASP A 20 -2.49 -3.06 -0.69
CA ASP A 20 -3.50 -3.61 0.21
C ASP A 20 -3.28 -5.08 0.59
N CYS A 21 -3.14 -5.35 1.89
CA CYS A 21 -2.98 -6.72 2.44
C CYS A 21 -2.07 -7.63 1.60
N PHE A 22 -0.94 -7.09 1.14
CA PHE A 22 -0.14 -7.58 0.01
C PHE A 22 0.01 -9.11 -0.10
N TYR A 23 0.45 -9.81 0.95
CA TYR A 23 0.69 -11.26 0.85
C TYR A 23 -0.60 -12.04 0.59
N VAL A 24 -1.75 -11.57 1.09
CA VAL A 24 -3.06 -12.17 0.79
C VAL A 24 -3.38 -12.00 -0.69
N GLN A 25 -3.21 -10.80 -1.24
CA GLN A 25 -3.47 -10.56 -2.67
C GLN A 25 -2.57 -11.40 -3.58
N VAL A 26 -1.30 -11.61 -3.19
CA VAL A 26 -0.39 -12.52 -3.91
C VAL A 26 -0.93 -13.95 -3.93
N GLU A 27 -1.47 -14.44 -2.80
CA GLU A 27 -2.08 -15.78 -2.74
C GLU A 27 -3.42 -15.85 -3.46
N GLN A 28 -4.26 -14.82 -3.40
CA GLN A 28 -5.52 -14.71 -4.15
C GLN A 28 -5.31 -14.61 -5.67
N ARG A 29 -4.15 -14.09 -6.10
CA ARG A 29 -3.73 -14.13 -7.52
C ARG A 29 -3.45 -15.56 -7.97
N LYS A 30 -2.79 -16.36 -7.12
CA LYS A 30 -2.47 -17.78 -7.39
C LYS A 30 -3.67 -18.71 -7.25
N GLN A 31 -4.55 -18.43 -6.29
CA GLN A 31 -5.71 -19.23 -5.92
C GLN A 31 -6.96 -18.33 -5.96
N PRO A 32 -7.58 -18.15 -7.16
CA PRO A 32 -8.71 -17.23 -7.32
C PRO A 32 -9.91 -17.53 -6.44
N SER A 33 -10.09 -18.78 -5.97
CA SER A 33 -11.14 -19.18 -5.04
C SER A 33 -11.06 -18.49 -3.67
N LEU A 34 -9.91 -17.89 -3.31
CA LEU A 34 -9.73 -17.15 -2.06
C LEU A 34 -10.25 -15.69 -2.11
N ARG A 35 -10.62 -15.20 -3.30
CA ARG A 35 -11.09 -13.81 -3.48
C ARG A 35 -12.45 -13.62 -2.82
N GLY A 36 -12.61 -12.53 -2.07
CA GLY A 36 -13.84 -12.24 -1.32
C GLY A 36 -14.05 -13.12 -0.07
N LEU A 37 -13.13 -14.03 0.25
CA LEU A 37 -13.21 -14.87 1.44
C LEU A 37 -12.29 -14.35 2.55
N PRO A 38 -12.69 -14.46 3.83
CA PRO A 38 -11.81 -14.20 4.97
C PRO A 38 -10.54 -15.05 4.87
N THR A 39 -9.42 -14.40 4.57
CA THR A 39 -8.12 -15.04 4.33
C THR A 39 -7.02 -14.39 5.16
N ALA A 40 -6.10 -15.20 5.67
CA ALA A 40 -4.85 -14.73 6.27
C ALA A 40 -3.66 -15.59 5.80
N VAL A 41 -2.50 -14.95 5.65
CA VAL A 41 -1.24 -15.65 5.38
C VAL A 41 -0.51 -15.89 6.69
N VAL A 42 -0.02 -17.11 6.91
CA VAL A 42 0.67 -17.53 8.14
C VAL A 42 2.11 -17.93 7.86
N GLN A 43 3.03 -17.50 8.73
CA GLN A 43 4.42 -17.94 8.69
C GLN A 43 4.60 -19.25 9.46
N TYR A 44 5.47 -20.12 8.94
CA TYR A 44 5.75 -21.42 9.54
C TYR A 44 6.29 -21.29 10.98
N ASN A 45 5.49 -21.77 11.93
CA ASN A 45 5.92 -22.45 13.14
C ASN A 45 4.75 -23.32 13.63
N SER A 46 5.04 -24.44 14.31
CA SER A 46 4.01 -25.37 14.80
C SER A 46 3.21 -24.82 15.99
N TYR A 47 3.67 -23.72 16.61
CA TYR A 47 3.03 -23.17 17.80
C TYR A 47 1.72 -22.46 17.42
N LYS A 48 0.59 -22.95 17.94
CA LYS A 48 -0.73 -22.33 17.83
C LYS A 48 -1.17 -21.96 16.39
N GLY A 49 -0.85 -22.81 15.42
CA GLY A 49 -1.24 -22.60 14.01
C GLY A 49 -0.42 -21.53 13.26
N GLY A 50 0.74 -21.13 13.77
CA GLY A 50 1.63 -20.14 13.14
C GLY A 50 1.22 -18.69 13.42
N GLY A 51 2.14 -17.76 13.14
CA GLY A 51 1.89 -16.32 13.28
C GLY A 51 1.32 -15.73 11.99
N LEU A 52 0.26 -14.93 12.08
CA LEU A 52 -0.29 -14.24 10.93
C LEU A 52 0.67 -13.15 10.47
N ILE A 53 0.87 -13.03 9.16
CA ILE A 53 1.76 -12.01 8.57
C ILE A 53 1.01 -11.07 7.62
N ALA A 54 -0.15 -11.47 7.11
CA ALA A 54 -1.08 -10.60 6.38
C ALA A 54 -2.52 -11.07 6.58
N VAL A 55 -3.47 -10.13 6.55
CA VAL A 55 -4.89 -10.36 6.83
C VAL A 55 -5.74 -9.57 5.85
N SER A 56 -6.64 -10.27 5.15
CA SER A 56 -7.64 -9.72 4.23
C SER A 56 -8.60 -8.76 4.94
N TYR A 57 -9.20 -7.85 4.19
CA TYR A 57 -10.24 -6.96 4.73
C TYR A 57 -11.46 -7.73 5.25
N GLU A 58 -11.84 -8.82 4.58
CA GLU A 58 -12.91 -9.72 4.98
C GLU A 58 -12.64 -10.37 6.34
N ALA A 59 -11.41 -10.84 6.58
CA ALA A 59 -11.02 -11.38 7.89
C ALA A 59 -10.93 -10.28 8.96
N ARG A 60 -10.49 -9.06 8.62
CA ARG A 60 -10.48 -7.92 9.56
C ARG A 60 -11.90 -7.57 10.03
N LYS A 61 -12.90 -7.63 9.13
CA LYS A 61 -14.32 -7.44 9.49
C LYS A 61 -14.82 -8.47 10.51
N CYS A 62 -14.24 -9.67 10.52
CA CYS A 62 -14.51 -10.71 11.53
C CYS A 62 -13.65 -10.57 12.80
N GLY A 63 -12.94 -9.45 12.99
CA GLY A 63 -12.13 -9.19 14.18
C GLY A 63 -10.73 -9.81 14.17
N VAL A 64 -10.30 -10.41 13.06
CA VAL A 64 -8.96 -11.00 12.93
C VAL A 64 -7.91 -9.91 12.79
N LYS A 65 -6.86 -9.97 13.61
CA LYS A 65 -5.75 -8.99 13.61
C LYS A 65 -4.44 -9.67 13.18
N ARG A 66 -3.54 -8.90 12.56
CA ARG A 66 -2.21 -9.39 12.14
C ARG A 66 -1.38 -9.97 13.29
N SER A 67 -1.57 -9.47 14.53
CA SER A 67 -0.87 -9.97 15.71
C SER A 67 -1.36 -11.33 16.22
N MET A 68 -2.46 -11.86 15.69
CA MET A 68 -3.02 -13.15 16.10
C MET A 68 -2.20 -14.32 15.55
N ARG A 69 -2.45 -15.49 16.12
CA ARG A 69 -2.02 -16.79 15.59
C ARG A 69 -3.16 -17.53 14.91
N GLY A 70 -2.82 -18.57 14.14
CA GLY A 70 -3.78 -19.33 13.34
C GLY A 70 -4.98 -19.85 14.15
N ASP A 71 -4.74 -20.38 15.35
CA ASP A 71 -5.81 -20.88 16.21
C ASP A 71 -6.71 -19.77 16.75
N GLU A 72 -6.13 -18.61 17.05
CA GLU A 72 -6.88 -17.43 17.51
C GLU A 72 -7.72 -16.84 16.37
N ALA A 73 -7.16 -16.80 15.17
CA ALA A 73 -7.86 -16.37 13.97
C ALA A 73 -9.04 -17.29 13.63
N LYS A 74 -8.87 -18.62 13.76
CA LYS A 74 -9.97 -19.60 13.58
C LYS A 74 -11.07 -19.44 14.64
N LYS A 75 -10.72 -19.08 15.88
CA LYS A 75 -11.72 -18.79 16.92
C LYS A 75 -12.52 -17.53 16.60
N ALA A 76 -11.87 -16.47 16.14
CA ALA A 76 -12.52 -15.22 15.77
C ALA A 76 -13.35 -15.34 14.47
N CYS A 77 -12.87 -16.14 13.51
CA CYS A 77 -13.48 -16.32 12.20
C CYS A 77 -13.38 -17.81 11.79
N PRO A 78 -14.37 -18.65 12.16
CA PRO A 78 -14.33 -20.10 11.90
C PRO A 78 -14.17 -20.47 10.42
N GLN A 79 -14.65 -19.62 9.51
CA GLN A 79 -14.57 -19.78 8.05
C GLN A 79 -13.26 -19.27 7.43
N ILE A 80 -12.29 -18.81 8.23
CA ILE A 80 -11.05 -18.21 7.73
C ILE A 80 -10.20 -19.23 6.95
N GLN A 81 -9.71 -18.79 5.80
CA GLN A 81 -8.71 -19.49 5.00
C GLN A 81 -7.31 -19.11 5.49
N LEU A 82 -6.57 -20.08 6.03
CA LEU A 82 -5.18 -19.88 6.43
C LEU A 82 -4.26 -20.42 5.34
N VAL A 83 -3.51 -19.53 4.69
CA VAL A 83 -2.53 -19.89 3.66
C VAL A 83 -1.13 -19.88 4.28
N GLN A 84 -0.47 -21.03 4.30
CA GLN A 84 0.87 -21.13 4.84
C GLN A 84 1.92 -20.72 3.80
N VAL A 85 2.87 -19.87 4.21
CA VAL A 85 4.03 -19.55 3.36
C VAL A 85 4.83 -20.83 3.02
N PRO A 86 5.34 -20.96 1.79
CA PRO A 86 6.20 -22.09 1.44
C PRO A 86 7.39 -22.21 2.39
N VAL A 87 7.83 -23.43 2.66
CA VAL A 87 9.00 -23.71 3.51
C VAL A 87 10.11 -24.29 2.64
N ALA A 88 11.31 -23.75 2.76
CA ALA A 88 12.51 -24.28 2.12
C ALA A 88 13.65 -24.32 3.14
N ARG A 89 14.35 -25.46 3.22
CA ARG A 89 15.48 -25.65 4.17
C ARG A 89 15.10 -25.33 5.62
N GLY A 90 13.88 -25.73 6.03
CA GLY A 90 13.36 -25.51 7.38
C GLY A 90 13.01 -24.06 7.73
N LYS A 91 12.99 -23.15 6.74
CA LYS A 91 12.68 -21.72 6.94
C LYS A 91 11.59 -21.26 5.98
N ALA A 92 10.88 -20.21 6.38
CA ALA A 92 9.91 -19.54 5.52
C ALA A 92 10.58 -19.02 4.25
N ASN A 93 10.02 -19.38 3.09
CA ASN A 93 10.46 -18.91 1.79
C ASN A 93 9.48 -17.84 1.28
N LEU A 94 9.96 -16.59 1.27
CA LEU A 94 9.17 -15.42 0.87
C LEU A 94 9.44 -14.97 -0.58
N ASN A 95 10.11 -15.78 -1.40
CA ASN A 95 10.53 -15.37 -2.74
C ASN A 95 9.35 -15.04 -3.65
N THR A 96 8.21 -15.73 -3.54
CA THR A 96 7.02 -15.33 -4.29
C THR A 96 6.63 -13.88 -3.99
N TYR A 97 6.55 -13.49 -2.73
CA TYR A 97 6.13 -12.14 -2.35
C TYR A 97 7.17 -11.10 -2.79
N ARG A 98 8.47 -11.45 -2.71
CA ARG A 98 9.54 -10.57 -3.21
C ARG A 98 9.43 -10.32 -4.70
N ASN A 99 9.19 -11.39 -5.47
CA ASN A 99 9.03 -11.30 -6.92
C ASN A 99 7.80 -10.45 -7.29
N ALA A 100 6.66 -10.68 -6.63
CA ALA A 100 5.45 -9.90 -6.83
C ALA A 100 5.67 -8.40 -6.52
N GLY A 101 6.40 -8.07 -5.45
CA GLY A 101 6.71 -6.67 -5.11
C GLY A 101 7.63 -6.04 -6.16
N SER A 102 8.61 -6.79 -6.67
CA SER A 102 9.48 -6.34 -7.76
C SER A 102 8.73 -6.16 -9.08
N GLU A 103 7.69 -6.96 -9.37
CA GLU A 103 6.80 -6.76 -10.51
C GLU A 103 6.11 -5.39 -10.42
N VAL A 104 5.57 -5.03 -9.25
CA VAL A 104 4.91 -3.73 -9.05
C VAL A 104 5.89 -2.58 -9.21
N VAL A 105 7.08 -2.66 -8.58
CA VAL A 105 8.14 -1.65 -8.74
C VAL A 105 8.53 -1.47 -10.21
N SER A 106 8.65 -2.57 -10.97
CA SER A 106 8.99 -2.54 -12.41
C SER A 106 7.91 -1.88 -13.28
N ILE A 107 6.66 -1.89 -12.83
CA ILE A 107 5.57 -1.17 -13.49
C ILE A 107 5.65 0.31 -13.14
N LEU A 108 5.81 0.64 -11.86
CA LEU A 108 5.85 2.02 -11.37
C LEU A 108 7.08 2.79 -11.88
N SER A 109 8.23 2.13 -12.00
CA SER A 109 9.46 2.75 -12.51
C SER A 109 9.38 3.23 -13.96
N ARG A 110 8.40 2.73 -14.73
CA ARG A 110 8.12 3.22 -16.09
C ARG A 110 7.38 4.56 -16.11
N LYS A 111 6.83 4.98 -14.97
CA LYS A 111 6.03 6.21 -14.82
C LYS A 111 6.79 7.35 -14.16
N GLY A 112 7.94 7.07 -13.54
CA GLY A 112 8.74 8.08 -12.90
C GLY A 112 9.86 7.48 -12.05
N ARG A 113 10.63 8.37 -11.41
CA ARG A 113 11.65 7.99 -10.45
C ARG A 113 10.96 7.40 -9.23
N CYS A 114 11.35 6.18 -8.84
CA CYS A 114 10.76 5.50 -7.69
C CYS A 114 11.82 5.03 -6.70
N GLU A 115 11.48 5.04 -5.42
CA GLU A 115 12.28 4.49 -4.33
C GLU A 115 11.48 3.39 -3.62
N ARG A 116 12.03 2.18 -3.56
CA ARG A 116 11.39 1.06 -2.85
C ARG A 116 11.60 1.23 -1.35
N ALA A 117 10.51 1.43 -0.61
CA ALA A 117 10.53 1.58 0.84
C ALA A 117 10.47 0.23 1.57
N SER A 118 9.67 -0.71 1.04
CA SER A 118 9.55 -2.06 1.60
C SER A 118 9.19 -3.10 0.54
N ILE A 119 8.68 -4.28 0.94
CA ILE A 119 8.32 -5.32 -0.03
C ILE A 119 7.11 -4.90 -0.86
N ASP A 120 6.20 -4.14 -0.25
CA ASP A 120 4.90 -3.68 -0.74
C ASP A 120 4.72 -2.16 -0.76
N GLU A 121 5.76 -1.38 -0.46
CA GLU A 121 5.71 0.07 -0.44
C GLU A 121 6.74 0.72 -1.37
N VAL A 122 6.31 1.75 -2.09
CA VAL A 122 7.12 2.50 -3.06
C VAL A 122 6.79 3.99 -2.98
N TYR A 123 7.82 4.84 -2.88
CA TYR A 123 7.70 6.27 -3.16
C TYR A 123 7.88 6.53 -4.65
N LEU A 124 7.04 7.37 -5.24
CA LEU A 124 7.09 7.77 -6.64
C LEU A 124 7.16 9.29 -6.75
N ASP A 125 8.19 9.79 -7.43
CA ASP A 125 8.32 11.20 -7.76
C ASP A 125 7.50 11.50 -9.02
N LEU A 126 6.41 12.23 -8.84
CA LEU A 126 5.46 12.64 -9.87
C LEU A 126 5.63 14.11 -10.27
N THR A 127 6.71 14.78 -9.82
CA THR A 127 6.93 16.21 -10.07
C THR A 127 6.86 16.54 -11.56
N ASP A 128 7.59 15.77 -12.39
CA ASP A 128 7.63 15.98 -13.84
C ASP A 128 6.24 15.74 -14.48
N ALA A 129 5.53 14.69 -14.04
CA ALA A 129 4.20 14.37 -14.54
C ALA A 129 3.16 15.43 -14.18
N ALA A 130 3.23 15.99 -12.96
CA ALA A 130 2.37 17.06 -12.51
C ALA A 130 2.62 18.36 -13.30
N GLN A 131 3.90 18.68 -13.57
CA GLN A 131 4.26 19.82 -14.42
C GLN A 131 3.73 19.66 -15.85
N THR A 132 3.89 18.47 -16.46
CA THR A 132 3.34 18.19 -17.79
C THR A 132 1.83 18.35 -17.81
N MET A 133 1.12 17.79 -16.82
CA MET A 133 -0.34 17.92 -16.73
C MET A 133 -0.79 19.40 -16.66
N LEU A 134 -0.10 20.23 -15.86
CA LEU A 134 -0.40 21.66 -15.77
C LEU A 134 -0.11 22.43 -17.07
N MET A 135 0.90 22.01 -17.84
CA MET A 135 1.22 22.63 -19.13
C MET A 135 0.22 22.24 -20.22
N GLU A 136 -0.21 20.97 -20.24
CA GLU A 136 -1.15 20.44 -21.24
C GLU A 136 -2.60 20.84 -20.97
N THR A 137 -2.97 20.94 -19.70
CA THR A 137 -4.32 21.31 -19.25
C THR A 137 -4.21 22.27 -18.08
N PRO A 138 -3.88 23.55 -18.35
CA PRO A 138 -3.84 24.55 -17.30
C PRO A 138 -5.24 24.74 -16.70
N PRO A 139 -5.36 24.94 -15.38
CA PRO A 139 -6.63 25.28 -14.77
C PRO A 139 -7.15 26.61 -15.34
N GLU A 140 -8.46 26.71 -15.58
CA GLU A 140 -9.09 27.93 -16.10
C GLU A 140 -9.00 29.08 -15.09
N SER A 141 -9.08 28.75 -13.80
CA SER A 141 -8.94 29.69 -12.69
C SER A 141 -8.29 29.04 -11.45
N VAL A 142 -7.86 29.85 -10.49
CA VAL A 142 -7.30 29.33 -9.22
C VAL A 142 -8.42 28.82 -8.31
N GLU A 143 -9.61 29.38 -8.47
CA GLU A 143 -10.83 29.00 -7.77
C GLU A 143 -11.24 27.55 -8.07
N ASP A 144 -11.06 27.08 -9.33
CA ASP A 144 -11.31 25.68 -9.70
C ASP A 144 -10.39 24.71 -8.95
N VAL A 145 -9.15 25.15 -8.69
CA VAL A 145 -8.18 24.37 -7.91
C VAL A 145 -8.60 24.29 -6.46
N ASP A 146 -9.08 25.39 -5.87
CA ASP A 146 -9.59 25.40 -4.49
C ASP A 146 -10.82 24.47 -4.33
N GLU A 147 -11.74 24.45 -5.31
CA GLU A 147 -12.89 23.54 -5.30
C GLU A 147 -12.47 22.06 -5.38
N GLU A 148 -11.50 21.72 -6.23
CA GLU A 148 -10.98 20.35 -6.31
C GLU A 148 -10.18 19.94 -5.08
N VAL A 149 -9.43 20.87 -4.49
CA VAL A 149 -8.69 20.63 -3.25
C VAL A 149 -9.63 20.34 -2.09
N LEU A 150 -10.80 20.98 -2.02
CA LEU A 150 -11.84 20.67 -1.02
C LEU A 150 -12.38 19.23 -1.13
N LYS A 151 -12.33 18.62 -2.32
CA LYS A 151 -12.72 17.21 -2.53
C LYS A 151 -11.64 16.23 -2.06
N SER A 152 -10.44 16.74 -1.73
CA SER A 152 -9.27 15.97 -1.33
C SER A 152 -8.83 16.32 0.09
N HIS A 153 -8.14 15.39 0.77
CA HIS A 153 -7.56 15.68 2.07
C HIS A 153 -6.15 16.25 1.91
N VAL A 154 -6.03 17.57 1.79
CA VAL A 154 -4.73 18.24 1.67
C VAL A 154 -4.30 18.82 3.01
N LEU A 155 -3.22 18.28 3.57
CA LEU A 155 -2.66 18.75 4.83
C LEU A 155 -1.90 20.06 4.65
N GLY A 156 -2.15 21.03 5.54
CA GLY A 156 -1.41 22.30 5.61
C GLY A 156 -1.82 23.37 4.60
N LEU A 157 -2.85 23.13 3.78
CA LEU A 157 -3.39 24.15 2.89
C LEU A 157 -4.39 25.03 3.64
N GLN A 158 -4.16 26.34 3.66
CA GLN A 158 -5.12 27.32 4.17
C GLN A 158 -5.92 27.88 3.00
N ILE A 159 -7.11 27.34 2.75
CA ILE A 159 -8.02 27.89 1.74
C ILE A 159 -8.61 29.17 2.30
N LYS A 160 -8.31 30.31 1.66
CA LYS A 160 -8.99 31.56 1.96
C LYS A 160 -10.37 31.49 1.32
N VAL A 161 -11.36 31.08 2.10
CA VAL A 161 -12.76 31.20 1.66
C VAL A 161 -13.05 32.69 1.52
N SER A 162 -13.12 33.18 0.27
CA SER A 162 -13.54 34.55 -0.04
C SER A 162 -15.03 34.66 0.33
N GLY A 163 -15.28 35.03 1.59
CA GLY A 163 -16.61 35.33 2.08
C GLY A 163 -17.08 36.67 1.52
N TYR A 164 -18.19 36.61 0.79
CA TYR A 164 -19.07 37.74 0.49
C TYR A 164 -19.21 38.68 1.70
N ALA A 165 -18.97 39.97 1.47
CA ALA A 165 -19.40 41.06 2.35
C ALA A 165 -20.86 41.44 2.05
#